data_AF-A0A6G3MLS9-F1
#
_entry.id   AF-A0A6G3MLS9-F1
#
_cell.length_a   1.000
_cell.length_b   1.000
_cell.length_c   1.000
_cell.angle_alpha   90.00
_cell.angle_beta   90.00
_cell.angle_gamma   90.00
#
_symmetry.space_group_name_H-M   'P 1'
#
loop_
_entity.id
_entity.type
_entity.pdbx_description
1 polymer ?
#
loop_
_entity_poly.entity_id
_entity_poly.type
_entity_poly.pdbx_seq_one_letter_code
_entity_poly.pdbx_strand_id
1 'polypeptide(L)'
;ADPDVLVGHDIFEYIFKIIIHAAAGQNVGIWSRLGRFKQTKIPKNSKIHDGMPIYCGRLVVELKSLSEELVKYSSYDMTELCKQVLDVNRTSNDWVNINHYFTKSPKLLGLIQSSMNDAFYCIKIMDRLNILPLFKQISSICGHPLGRALVLGRAERIEYL
;
A
#
# COMPACT_ATOMS: atom_id res chain seq x y z
N ALA A 1 3.81 -16.97 -0.83
CA ALA A 1 3.93 -16.45 -2.21
C ALA A 1 5.15 -15.53 -2.31
N ASP A 2 5.69 -15.31 -3.51
CA ASP A 2 6.75 -14.33 -3.79
C ASP A 2 6.24 -13.29 -4.80
N PRO A 3 5.45 -12.28 -4.37
CA PRO A 3 4.80 -11.36 -5.30
C PRO A 3 5.76 -10.30 -5.87
N ASP A 4 5.67 -10.01 -7.16
CA ASP A 4 6.44 -8.91 -7.77
C ASP A 4 5.90 -7.52 -7.38
N VAL A 5 4.60 -7.43 -7.08
CA VAL A 5 3.89 -6.18 -6.76
C VAL A 5 3.16 -6.32 -5.43
N LEU A 6 3.35 -5.34 -4.55
CA LEU A 6 2.56 -5.13 -3.34
C LEU A 6 1.61 -3.95 -3.60
N VAL A 7 0.33 -4.12 -3.25
CA VAL A 7 -0.72 -3.11 -3.48
C VAL A 7 -1.44 -2.86 -2.17
N GLY A 8 -1.78 -1.60 -1.90
CA GLY A 8 -2.42 -1.21 -0.66
C GLY A 8 -2.67 0.29 -0.60
N HIS A 9 -3.32 0.70 0.48
CA HIS A 9 -3.70 2.09 0.76
C HIS A 9 -2.97 2.54 2.03
N ASP A 10 -2.26 3.67 1.94
CA ASP A 10 -1.43 4.24 3.01
C ASP A 10 -0.32 3.29 3.52
N ILE A 11 0.33 2.59 2.61
CA ILE A 11 1.35 1.58 2.87
C ILE A 11 2.60 2.19 3.50
N PHE A 12 3.13 3.27 2.93
CA PHE A 12 4.42 3.82 3.35
C PHE A 12 4.34 4.48 4.73
N GLU A 13 3.30 5.28 4.95
CA GLU A 13 3.14 6.04 6.19
C GLU A 13 2.53 5.22 7.32
N TYR A 14 1.74 4.19 7.01
CA TYR A 14 1.04 3.40 8.01
C TYR A 14 1.50 1.93 8.03
N ILE A 15 1.21 1.16 6.98
CA ILE A 15 1.34 -0.30 7.01
C ILE A 15 2.78 -0.75 7.27
N PHE A 16 3.75 -0.26 6.50
CA PHE A 16 5.15 -0.65 6.67
C PHE A 16 5.71 -0.21 8.01
N LYS A 17 5.36 0.99 8.51
CA LYS A 17 5.80 1.45 9.84
C LYS A 17 5.31 0.52 10.95
N ILE A 18 4.03 0.14 10.90
CA ILE A 18 3.43 -0.76 11.91
C ILE A 18 4.06 -2.14 11.85
N ILE A 19 4.21 -2.73 10.66
CA ILE A 19 4.79 -4.08 10.53
C ILE A 19 6.24 -4.10 11.02
N ILE A 20 7.05 -3.10 10.65
CA ILE A 20 8.45 -3.01 11.08
C ILE A 20 8.54 -2.79 12.60
N HIS A 21 7.70 -1.92 13.16
CA HIS A 21 7.66 -1.68 14.60
C HIS A 21 7.27 -2.94 15.38
N ALA A 22 6.22 -3.65 14.94
CA ALA A 22 5.77 -4.90 15.55
C ALA A 22 6.85 -5.99 15.45
N ALA A 23 7.49 -6.13 14.29
CA ALA A 23 8.58 -7.09 14.10
C ALA A 23 9.78 -6.81 15.01
N ALA A 24 10.13 -5.55 15.22
CA ALA A 24 11.18 -5.14 16.15
C ALA A 24 10.82 -5.49 17.59
N GLY A 25 9.59 -5.17 18.04
CA GLY A 25 9.14 -5.44 19.41
C GLY A 25 9.02 -6.93 19.73
N GLN A 26 8.76 -7.77 18.73
CA GLN A 26 8.58 -9.22 18.89
C GLN A 26 9.81 -10.04 18.49
N ASN A 27 10.96 -9.39 18.19
CA ASN A 27 12.19 -10.04 17.71
C ASN A 27 11.97 -11.00 16.52
N VAL A 28 11.08 -10.62 15.59
CA VAL A 28 10.78 -11.43 14.40
C VAL A 28 11.93 -11.30 13.41
N GLY A 29 12.81 -12.32 13.36
CA GLY A 29 14.01 -12.34 12.50
C GLY A 29 13.74 -12.37 10.99
N ILE A 30 12.47 -12.43 10.57
CA ILE A 30 12.04 -12.70 9.20
C ILE A 30 11.49 -11.44 8.48
N TRP A 31 11.49 -10.28 9.15
CA TRP A 31 10.93 -9.01 8.63
C TRP A 31 11.42 -8.63 7.21
N SER A 32 12.67 -8.97 6.86
CA SER A 32 13.26 -8.63 5.55
C SER A 32 12.63 -9.35 4.36
N ARG A 33 11.74 -10.33 4.60
CA ARG A 33 10.90 -10.96 3.56
C ARG A 33 9.82 -10.06 3.00
N LEU A 34 9.58 -8.89 3.60
CA LEU A 34 8.77 -7.84 2.97
C LEU A 34 9.37 -7.41 1.63
N GLY A 35 10.71 -7.36 1.54
CA GLY A 35 11.44 -7.27 0.28
C GLY A 35 11.90 -8.64 -0.25
N ARG A 36 12.82 -8.61 -1.21
CA ARG A 36 13.60 -9.75 -1.69
C ARG A 36 15.04 -9.72 -1.21
N PHE A 37 15.51 -8.60 -0.68
CA PHE A 37 16.86 -8.46 -0.15
C PHE A 37 16.93 -8.84 1.33
N LYS A 38 17.65 -9.92 1.64
CA LYS A 38 17.84 -10.41 3.01
C LYS A 38 18.66 -9.40 3.82
N GLN A 39 18.09 -8.94 4.93
CA GLN A 39 18.73 -7.97 5.82
C GLN A 39 18.72 -8.47 7.25
N THR A 40 19.81 -8.20 7.97
CA THR A 40 20.01 -8.61 9.37
C THR A 40 19.61 -7.53 10.37
N LYS A 41 19.62 -6.25 9.96
CA LYS A 41 19.32 -5.11 10.81
C LYS A 41 18.08 -4.38 10.30
N ILE A 42 17.12 -4.14 11.19
CA ILE A 42 15.96 -3.31 10.88
C ILE A 42 16.42 -1.87 10.60
N PRO A 43 15.94 -1.22 9.52
CA PRO A 43 16.30 0.16 9.22
C PRO A 43 15.84 1.10 10.33
N LYS A 44 16.72 1.99 10.81
CA LYS A 44 16.37 3.00 11.81
C LYS A 44 15.59 4.15 11.15
N ASN A 45 14.26 4.08 11.15
CA ASN A 45 13.20 5.11 11.00
C ASN A 45 13.37 6.43 10.20
N SER A 46 14.47 6.75 9.52
CA SER A 46 14.65 8.08 8.88
C SER A 46 14.52 8.10 7.35
N LYS A 47 14.31 6.95 6.69
CA LYS A 47 14.26 6.84 5.22
C LYS A 47 13.12 5.96 4.71
N ILE A 48 11.99 5.94 5.43
CA ILE A 48 10.83 5.12 5.03
C ILE A 48 10.17 5.70 3.76
N HIS A 49 10.21 7.02 3.55
CA HIS A 49 9.78 7.66 2.31
C HIS A 49 10.70 7.37 1.11
N ASP A 50 12.02 7.23 1.35
CA ASP A 50 12.94 6.72 0.31
C ASP A 50 12.70 5.22 0.04
N GLY A 51 12.03 4.53 0.98
CA GLY A 51 11.33 3.24 0.88
C GLY A 51 12.15 2.01 0.51
N MET A 52 13.28 2.19 -0.14
CA MET A 52 14.08 1.15 -0.77
C MET A 52 14.45 0.00 0.18
N PRO A 53 14.82 0.20 1.48
CA PRO A 53 15.28 -0.93 2.27
C PRO A 53 14.17 -1.90 2.70
N ILE A 54 12.91 -1.48 2.86
CA ILE A 54 11.87 -2.37 3.41
C ILE A 54 11.35 -3.35 2.36
N TYR A 55 11.06 -2.84 1.16
CA TYR A 55 10.44 -3.60 0.06
C TYR A 55 11.38 -3.82 -1.13
N CYS A 56 12.70 -3.65 -0.94
CA CYS A 56 13.72 -3.80 -1.98
C CYS A 56 13.48 -5.05 -2.85
N GLY A 57 13.41 -4.87 -4.17
CA GLY A 57 13.17 -5.97 -5.12
C GLY A 57 11.69 -6.31 -5.36
N ARG A 58 10.76 -5.58 -4.76
CA ARG A 58 9.32 -5.60 -5.09
C ARG A 58 8.85 -4.22 -5.52
N LEU A 59 7.90 -4.18 -6.44
CA LEU A 59 7.15 -2.96 -6.75
C LEU A 59 6.11 -2.73 -5.66
N VAL A 60 5.87 -1.47 -5.31
CA VAL A 60 4.84 -1.09 -4.35
C VAL A 60 3.93 -0.06 -5.01
N VAL A 61 2.62 -0.30 -4.93
CA VAL A 61 1.57 0.59 -5.43
C VAL A 61 0.86 1.21 -4.23
N GLU A 62 1.17 2.47 -3.96
CA GLU A 62 0.51 3.29 -2.95
C GLU A 62 -0.75 3.95 -3.53
N LEU A 63 -1.92 3.39 -3.23
CA LEU A 63 -3.16 3.84 -3.85
C LEU A 63 -3.55 5.26 -3.47
N LYS A 64 -3.27 5.72 -2.25
CA LYS A 64 -3.73 7.04 -1.80
C LYS A 64 -3.10 8.15 -2.65
N SER A 65 -1.76 8.16 -2.70
CA SER A 65 -1.00 9.15 -3.47
C SER A 65 -1.18 9.00 -4.98
N LEU A 66 -1.20 7.76 -5.50
CA LEU A 66 -1.38 7.54 -6.94
C LEU A 66 -2.80 7.89 -7.39
N SER A 67 -3.83 7.65 -6.57
CA SER A 67 -5.19 8.09 -6.90
C SER A 67 -5.30 9.61 -6.92
N GLU A 68 -4.67 10.30 -5.95
CA GLU A 68 -4.61 11.77 -5.93
C GLU A 68 -3.93 12.36 -7.17
N GLU A 69 -2.93 11.66 -7.70
CA GLU A 69 -2.31 12.06 -8.96
C GLU A 69 -3.25 11.86 -10.17
N LEU A 70 -3.96 10.75 -10.23
CA LEU A 70 -4.67 10.30 -11.43
C LEU A 70 -6.10 10.86 -11.57
N VAL A 71 -6.78 11.09 -10.46
CA VAL A 71 -8.20 11.46 -10.43
C VAL A 71 -8.45 12.55 -9.39
N LYS A 72 -9.51 13.34 -9.60
CA LYS A 72 -9.88 14.45 -8.68
C LYS A 72 -11.10 14.06 -7.86
N TYR A 73 -10.88 13.79 -6.57
CA TYR A 73 -11.94 13.55 -5.60
C TYR A 73 -11.81 14.48 -4.38
N SER A 74 -12.87 14.55 -3.58
CA SER A 74 -12.89 15.36 -2.34
C SER A 74 -12.05 14.76 -1.22
N SER A 75 -11.93 13.43 -1.18
CA SER A 75 -11.05 12.67 -0.30
C SER A 75 -10.48 11.47 -1.06
N TYR A 76 -9.30 11.01 -0.62
CA TYR A 76 -8.65 9.79 -1.12
C TYR A 76 -8.60 8.69 -0.05
N ASP A 77 -9.47 8.76 0.96
CA ASP A 77 -9.66 7.69 1.91
C ASP A 77 -10.29 6.46 1.25
N MET A 78 -10.04 5.29 1.83
CA MET A 78 -10.47 4.01 1.25
C MET A 78 -11.99 3.95 0.96
N THR A 79 -12.81 4.53 1.84
CA THR A 79 -14.27 4.59 1.65
C THR A 79 -14.66 5.41 0.42
N GLU A 80 -14.04 6.59 0.23
CA GLU A 80 -14.34 7.46 -0.91
C GLU A 80 -13.84 6.84 -2.21
N LEU A 81 -12.64 6.24 -2.21
CA LEU A 81 -12.10 5.54 -3.38
C LEU A 81 -12.99 4.35 -3.79
N CYS A 82 -13.46 3.53 -2.83
CA CYS A 82 -14.38 2.44 -3.14
C CYS A 82 -15.69 2.96 -3.77
N LYS A 83 -16.21 4.08 -3.27
CA LYS A 83 -17.44 4.68 -3.79
C LYS A 83 -17.24 5.24 -5.21
N GLN A 84 -16.23 6.08 -5.40
CA GLN A 84 -16.03 6.80 -6.66
C GLN A 84 -15.47 5.92 -7.78
N VAL A 85 -14.58 4.97 -7.45
CA VAL A 85 -13.89 4.14 -8.46
C VAL A 85 -14.60 2.81 -8.70
N LEU A 86 -15.18 2.20 -7.66
CA LEU A 86 -15.78 0.87 -7.76
C LEU A 86 -17.32 0.86 -7.72
N ASP A 87 -17.96 2.00 -7.41
CA ASP A 87 -19.40 2.09 -7.12
C ASP A 87 -19.82 1.16 -5.97
N VAL A 88 -18.97 1.06 -4.94
CA VAL A 88 -19.19 0.20 -3.76
C VAL A 88 -19.30 1.05 -2.50
N ASN A 89 -20.42 0.89 -1.79
CA ASN A 89 -20.60 1.47 -0.46
C ASN A 89 -19.86 0.64 0.59
N ARG A 90 -18.60 1.01 0.85
CA ARG A 90 -17.77 0.39 1.89
C ARG A 90 -18.19 0.87 3.28
N THR A 91 -18.48 -0.06 4.19
CA THR A 91 -18.70 0.25 5.61
C THR A 91 -17.37 0.24 6.36
N SER A 92 -17.03 1.34 7.04
CA SER A 92 -15.85 1.38 7.91
C SER A 92 -16.11 0.68 9.24
N ASN A 93 -15.13 -0.07 9.75
CA ASN A 93 -15.20 -0.64 11.09
C ASN A 93 -14.94 0.43 12.16
N ASP A 94 -15.54 0.25 13.33
CA ASP A 94 -15.28 1.08 14.50
C ASP A 94 -13.99 0.63 15.18
N TRP A 95 -12.88 1.28 14.85
CA TRP A 95 -11.58 0.99 15.44
C TRP A 95 -11.44 1.47 16.88
N VAL A 96 -12.31 2.39 17.36
CA VAL A 96 -12.31 2.85 18.76
C VAL A 96 -12.80 1.73 19.67
N ASN A 97 -13.81 0.99 19.22
CA ASN A 97 -14.37 -0.14 19.97
C ASN A 97 -13.95 -1.50 19.39
N ILE A 98 -12.66 -1.67 19.06
CA ILE A 98 -12.17 -2.90 18.44
C ILE A 98 -12.45 -4.16 19.30
N ASN A 99 -12.44 -4.01 20.63
CA ASN A 99 -12.73 -5.08 21.59
C ASN A 99 -14.13 -5.68 21.39
N HIS A 100 -15.08 -4.89 20.89
CA HIS A 100 -16.44 -5.36 20.60
C HIS A 100 -16.46 -6.51 19.57
N TYR A 101 -15.56 -6.49 18.60
CA TYR A 101 -15.49 -7.51 17.55
C TYR A 101 -15.00 -8.86 18.08
N PHE A 102 -14.23 -8.87 19.17
CA PHE A 102 -13.71 -10.10 19.80
C PHE A 102 -14.73 -10.77 20.75
N THR A 103 -15.90 -10.17 20.98
CA THR A 103 -16.90 -10.70 21.92
C THR A 103 -17.61 -11.96 21.45
N LYS A 104 -17.79 -12.13 20.13
CA LYS A 104 -18.48 -13.29 19.53
C LYS A 104 -17.85 -13.66 18.20
N SER A 105 -17.76 -14.96 17.91
CA SER A 105 -17.15 -15.47 16.67
C SER A 105 -17.73 -14.84 15.38
N PRO A 106 -19.05 -14.64 15.21
CA PRO A 106 -19.58 -14.01 14.01
C PRO A 106 -19.11 -12.57 13.78
N LYS A 107 -18.88 -11.80 14.86
CA LYS A 107 -18.37 -10.44 14.75
C LYS A 107 -16.91 -10.41 14.34
N LEU A 108 -16.11 -11.31 14.91
CA LEU A 108 -14.70 -11.48 14.54
C LEU A 108 -14.57 -11.93 13.09
N LEU A 109 -15.39 -12.88 12.65
CA LEU A 109 -15.43 -13.31 11.25
C LEU A 109 -15.84 -12.15 10.32
N GLY A 110 -16.81 -11.32 10.72
CA GLY A 110 -17.17 -10.11 9.98
C GLY A 110 -16.02 -9.12 9.85
N LEU A 111 -15.24 -8.92 10.91
CA LEU A 111 -14.03 -8.08 10.88
C LEU A 111 -12.98 -8.63 9.92
N ILE A 112 -12.71 -9.94 9.97
CA ILE A 112 -11.75 -10.60 9.06
C ILE A 112 -12.23 -10.47 7.61
N GLN A 113 -13.51 -10.71 7.34
CA GLN A 113 -14.09 -10.57 6.01
C GLN A 113 -13.99 -9.15 5.49
N SER A 114 -14.27 -8.15 6.33
CA SER A 114 -14.12 -6.73 5.99
C SER A 114 -12.69 -6.40 5.59
N SER A 115 -11.69 -6.84 6.37
CA SER A 115 -10.27 -6.67 6.04
C SER A 115 -9.85 -7.37 4.74
N MET A 116 -10.37 -8.56 4.47
CA MET A 116 -10.12 -9.26 3.20
C MET A 116 -10.76 -8.53 2.01
N ASN A 117 -11.97 -8.01 2.18
CA ASN A 117 -12.64 -7.21 1.17
C ASN A 117 -11.85 -5.92 0.87
N ASP A 118 -11.30 -5.26 1.88
CA ASP A 118 -10.46 -4.07 1.70
C ASP A 118 -9.20 -4.35 0.88
N ALA A 119 -8.52 -5.47 1.16
CA ALA A 119 -7.39 -5.92 0.35
C ALA A 119 -7.80 -6.19 -1.10
N PHE A 120 -8.98 -6.78 -1.32
CA PHE A 120 -9.52 -7.00 -2.66
C PHE A 120 -9.89 -5.70 -3.37
N TYR A 121 -10.48 -4.73 -2.66
CA TYR A 121 -10.80 -3.41 -3.20
C TYR A 121 -9.55 -2.66 -3.63
N CYS A 122 -8.45 -2.78 -2.89
CA CYS A 122 -7.16 -2.20 -3.30
C CYS A 122 -6.73 -2.70 -4.69
N ILE A 123 -6.83 -4.02 -4.92
CA ILE A 123 -6.50 -4.62 -6.21
C ILE A 123 -7.45 -4.11 -7.31
N LYS A 124 -8.75 -4.02 -7.02
CA LYS A 124 -9.75 -3.54 -7.98
C LYS A 124 -9.59 -2.06 -8.33
N ILE A 125 -9.19 -1.22 -7.38
CA ILE A 125 -8.94 0.20 -7.63
C ILE A 125 -7.68 0.38 -8.47
N MET A 126 -6.61 -0.35 -8.15
CA MET A 126 -5.39 -0.35 -8.98
C MET A 126 -5.71 -0.70 -10.45
N ASP A 127 -6.52 -1.73 -10.65
CA ASP A 127 -6.97 -2.20 -11.96
C ASP A 127 -7.83 -1.15 -12.67
N ARG A 128 -8.86 -0.60 -11.99
CA ARG A 128 -9.77 0.41 -12.56
C ARG A 128 -9.07 1.71 -12.94
N LEU A 129 -8.08 2.13 -12.18
CA LEU A 129 -7.27 3.31 -12.49
C LEU A 129 -6.12 3.01 -13.48
N ASN A 130 -5.99 1.76 -13.95
CA ASN A 130 -4.94 1.31 -14.87
C ASN A 130 -3.52 1.70 -14.42
N ILE A 131 -3.25 1.63 -13.11
CA ILE A 131 -2.00 2.16 -12.53
C ILE A 131 -0.77 1.49 -13.13
N LEU A 132 -0.70 0.16 -13.11
CA LEU A 132 0.51 -0.54 -13.57
C LEU A 132 0.81 -0.33 -15.07
N PRO A 133 -0.15 -0.49 -16.01
CA PRO A 133 0.10 -0.20 -17.42
C PRO A 133 0.52 1.25 -17.67
N LEU A 134 -0.15 2.21 -17.02
CA LEU A 134 0.14 3.63 -17.19
C LEU A 134 1.55 3.99 -16.71
N PHE A 135 1.90 3.58 -15.49
CA PHE A 135 3.21 3.89 -14.92
C PHE A 135 4.34 3.13 -15.62
N LYS A 136 4.06 1.98 -16.24
CA LYS A 136 5.02 1.31 -17.14
C LYS A 136 5.33 2.17 -18.37
N GLN A 137 4.32 2.80 -18.98
CA GLN A 137 4.54 3.71 -20.11
C GLN A 137 5.32 4.95 -19.67
N ILE A 138 4.93 5.59 -18.56
CA ILE A 138 5.65 6.74 -17.99
C ILE A 138 7.12 6.38 -17.72
N SER A 139 7.36 5.25 -17.05
CA SER A 139 8.70 4.72 -16.78
C SER A 139 9.51 4.52 -18.05
N SER A 140 8.89 4.02 -19.11
CA SER A 140 9.56 3.77 -20.40
C SER A 140 9.90 5.08 -21.13
N ILE A 141 9.05 6.10 -21.01
CA ILE A 141 9.27 7.42 -21.60
C ILE A 141 10.36 8.19 -20.84
N CYS A 142 10.27 8.23 -19.51
CA CYS A 142 11.20 8.97 -18.65
C CYS A 142 12.55 8.26 -18.42
N GLY A 143 12.67 6.98 -18.77
CA GLY A 143 13.95 6.26 -18.67
C GLY A 143 14.38 5.83 -17.25
N HIS A 144 13.52 5.95 -16.24
CA HIS A 144 13.79 5.44 -14.88
C HIS A 144 13.09 4.08 -14.63
N PRO A 145 13.55 3.27 -13.65
CA PRO A 145 12.88 2.01 -13.29
C PRO A 145 11.40 2.19 -12.88
N LEU A 146 10.55 1.21 -13.17
CA LEU A 146 9.11 1.24 -12.83
C LEU A 146 8.85 1.43 -11.33
N GLY A 147 9.68 0.81 -10.47
CA GLY A 147 9.54 0.97 -9.01
C GLY A 147 9.77 2.40 -8.54
N ARG A 148 10.59 3.18 -9.26
CA ARG A 148 10.74 4.63 -9.02
C ARG A 148 9.53 5.37 -9.57
N ALA A 149 9.08 5.04 -10.78
CA ALA A 149 7.89 5.64 -11.38
C ALA A 149 6.68 5.70 -10.45
N LEU A 150 6.41 4.58 -9.76
CA LEU A 150 5.27 4.38 -8.87
C LEU A 150 5.36 5.14 -7.52
N VAL A 151 6.52 5.69 -7.18
CA VAL A 151 6.76 6.33 -5.88
C VAL A 151 7.12 7.81 -6.02
N LEU A 152 7.79 8.19 -7.11
CA LEU A 152 8.25 9.56 -7.30
C LEU A 152 7.09 10.56 -7.48
N GLY A 153 7.36 11.84 -7.23
CA GLY A 153 6.48 12.91 -7.68
C GLY A 153 6.60 13.13 -9.20
N ARG A 154 5.63 13.85 -9.78
CA ARG A 154 5.65 14.21 -11.21
C ARG A 154 6.93 14.94 -11.63
N ALA A 155 7.36 15.91 -10.82
CA ALA A 155 8.57 16.70 -11.11
C ALA A 155 9.82 15.81 -11.18
N GLU A 156 10.02 14.93 -10.20
CA GLU A 156 11.17 14.02 -10.15
C GLU A 156 11.20 13.02 -11.33
N ARG A 157 10.04 12.63 -11.87
CA ARG A 157 9.99 11.81 -13.09
C ARG A 157 10.43 12.59 -14.33
N ILE A 158 10.06 13.87 -14.40
CA ILE A 158 10.40 14.75 -15.53
C ILE A 158 11.90 15.10 -15.52
N GLU A 159 12.52 15.27 -14.36
CA GLU A 159 13.96 15.55 -14.25
C GLU A 159 14.86 14.45 -14.85
N TYR A 160 14.32 13.25 -15.07
CA TYR A 160 15.03 12.13 -15.70
C TYR A 160 15.00 12.13 -17.24
N LEU A 161 14.15 12.95 -17.86
CA LEU A 161 14.07 13.16 -19.32
C LEU A 161 15.18 14.11 -19.79
#